data_AF-A0A7V8MZV2-F1
#
_entry.id   AF-A0A7V8MZV2-F1
#
_cell.length_a   1.000
_cell.length_b   1.000
_cell.length_c   1.000
_cell.angle_alpha   90.00
_cell.angle_beta   90.00
_cell.angle_gamma   90.00
#
_symmetry.space_group_name_H-M   'P 1'
#
loop_
_entity.id
_entity.type
_entity.pdbx_description
1 polymer ?
#
loop_
_entity_poly.entity_id
_entity_poly.type
_entity_poly.pdbx_seq_one_letter_code
_entity_poly.pdbx_strand_id
1 'polypeptide(L)'
;MTVIIFDNPGELSPKQKGKDKLLKDFKKDQINKKLDYLINRKGVYLIDVDGKKYVGSAYGMKGIYGRWNQYINYFNPDSESKRDSNNSQRRIGEKLRDFHQGKNFQKISFEVLEYFEESTSDEEIIDFETKSKKNYKSYHIQTGNKDASANGLNMN
;
A
#
# COMPACT_ATOMS: atom_id res chain seq x y z
N MET A 1 -3.93 -13.98 8.16
CA MET A 1 -3.57 -13.30 6.90
C MET A 1 -4.86 -12.94 6.17
N THR A 2 -5.15 -11.65 5.99
CA THR A 2 -6.39 -11.16 5.36
C THR A 2 -6.03 -10.40 4.09
N VAL A 3 -6.49 -10.91 2.93
CA VAL A 3 -6.28 -10.29 1.61
C VAL A 3 -7.56 -9.57 1.18
N ILE A 4 -7.44 -8.32 0.75
CA ILE A 4 -8.50 -7.51 0.16
C ILE A 4 -8.12 -7.25 -1.31
N ILE A 5 -8.95 -7.74 -2.23
CA ILE A 5 -8.76 -7.57 -3.68
C ILE A 5 -9.78 -6.55 -4.18
N PHE A 6 -9.30 -5.55 -4.91
CA PHE A 6 -10.15 -4.60 -5.63
C PHE A 6 -9.98 -4.85 -7.12
N ASP A 7 -11.04 -5.36 -7.76
CA ASP A 7 -11.10 -5.46 -9.21
C ASP A 7 -11.77 -4.19 -9.76
N ASN A 8 -11.19 -3.57 -10.80
CA ASN A 8 -11.85 -2.47 -11.51
C ASN A 8 -12.99 -3.07 -12.36
N PRO A 9 -14.27 -2.82 -12.06
CA PRO A 9 -15.37 -3.40 -12.82
C PRO A 9 -15.52 -2.63 -14.13
N GLY A 10 -14.83 -3.08 -15.17
CA GLY A 10 -15.17 -2.67 -16.54
C GLY A 10 -16.68 -2.86 -16.79
N GLU A 11 -17.29 -1.93 -17.52
CA GLU A 11 -18.75 -1.83 -17.70
C GLU A 11 -19.39 -3.19 -18.07
N LEU A 12 -20.43 -3.58 -17.31
CA LEU A 12 -21.18 -4.82 -17.52
C LEU A 12 -22.62 -4.55 -17.97
N SER A 13 -23.12 -5.45 -18.83
CA SER A 13 -24.35 -5.30 -19.62
C SER A 13 -25.68 -5.35 -18.81
N PRO A 14 -26.80 -4.85 -19.38
CA PRO A 14 -28.00 -4.46 -18.61
C PRO A 14 -28.87 -5.59 -18.00
N LYS A 15 -28.68 -6.87 -18.35
CA LYS A 15 -29.68 -7.93 -18.10
C LYS A 15 -29.65 -8.60 -16.71
N GLN A 16 -28.74 -8.22 -15.81
CA GLN A 16 -28.54 -8.88 -14.49
C GLN A 16 -28.81 -7.99 -13.24
N LYS A 17 -29.30 -6.75 -13.45
CA LYS A 17 -29.39 -5.66 -12.44
C LYS A 17 -29.95 -6.01 -11.04
N GLY A 18 -30.94 -6.92 -10.92
CA GLY A 18 -31.65 -7.17 -9.65
C GLY A 18 -30.87 -8.04 -8.64
N LYS A 19 -30.38 -9.21 -9.07
CA LYS A 19 -29.54 -10.10 -8.23
C LYS A 19 -28.14 -9.51 -8.03
N ASP A 20 -27.65 -8.80 -9.03
CA ASP A 20 -26.36 -8.11 -8.97
C ASP A 20 -26.36 -6.98 -7.95
N LYS A 21 -27.48 -6.27 -7.78
CA LYS A 21 -27.58 -5.20 -6.78
C LYS A 21 -27.44 -5.76 -5.36
N LEU A 22 -28.21 -6.80 -5.03
CA LEU A 22 -28.14 -7.43 -3.70
C LEU A 22 -26.75 -8.01 -3.42
N LEU A 23 -26.13 -8.63 -4.42
CA LEU A 23 -24.78 -9.18 -4.31
C LEU A 23 -23.71 -8.06 -4.18
N LYS A 24 -23.88 -6.95 -4.91
CA LYS A 24 -23.02 -5.76 -4.80
C LYS A 24 -23.14 -5.12 -3.42
N ASP A 25 -24.37 -4.96 -2.93
CA ASP A 25 -24.64 -4.35 -1.62
C ASP A 25 -24.10 -5.23 -0.49
N PHE A 26 -24.32 -6.55 -0.54
CA PHE A 26 -23.74 -7.49 0.42
C PHE A 26 -22.20 -7.48 0.39
N LYS A 27 -21.58 -7.51 -0.80
CA LYS A 27 -20.12 -7.40 -0.93
C LYS A 27 -19.61 -6.07 -0.41
N LYS A 28 -20.32 -4.98 -0.69
CA LYS A 28 -20.00 -3.63 -0.20
C LYS A 28 -20.06 -3.56 1.32
N ASP A 29 -21.07 -4.16 1.95
CA ASP A 29 -21.18 -4.19 3.41
C ASP A 29 -20.07 -5.02 4.06
N GLN A 30 -19.70 -6.16 3.46
CA GLN A 30 -18.56 -6.96 3.92
C GLN A 30 -17.24 -6.21 3.76
N ILE A 31 -17.06 -5.45 2.67
CA ILE A 31 -15.91 -4.58 2.46
C ILE A 31 -15.90 -3.46 3.50
N ASN A 32 -17.02 -2.76 3.71
CA ASN A 32 -17.12 -1.68 4.68
C ASN A 32 -16.78 -2.16 6.09
N LYS A 33 -17.36 -3.29 6.53
CA LYS A 33 -17.02 -3.89 7.84
C LYS A 33 -15.52 -4.21 7.97
N LYS A 34 -14.89 -4.69 6.89
CA LYS A 34 -13.45 -4.94 6.87
C LYS A 34 -12.66 -3.64 6.91
N LEU A 35 -13.10 -2.58 6.22
CA LEU A 35 -12.44 -1.27 6.24
C LEU A 35 -12.58 -0.62 7.62
N ASP A 36 -13.74 -0.71 8.26
CA ASP A 36 -13.99 -0.19 9.61
C ASP A 36 -13.04 -0.79 10.64
N TYR A 37 -12.77 -2.10 10.54
CA TYR A 37 -11.79 -2.79 11.38
C TYR A 37 -10.37 -2.25 11.23
N LEU A 38 -10.05 -1.58 10.11
CA LEU A 38 -8.74 -1.01 9.81
C LEU A 38 -8.61 0.47 10.21
N ILE A 39 -9.70 1.16 10.60
CA ILE A 39 -9.73 2.63 10.83
C ILE A 39 -8.84 3.08 11.99
N ASN A 40 -8.57 2.22 12.98
CA ASN A 40 -7.71 2.55 14.14
C ASN A 40 -6.65 1.49 14.44
N ARG A 41 -6.43 0.54 13.53
CA ARG A 41 -5.45 -0.52 13.78
C ARG A 41 -4.07 -0.14 13.27
N LYS A 42 -3.08 -0.25 14.17
CA LYS A 42 -1.68 -0.27 13.78
C LYS A 42 -1.37 -1.56 13.03
N GLY A 43 -0.43 -1.51 12.09
CA GLY A 43 -0.09 -2.69 11.30
C GLY A 43 0.93 -2.45 10.21
N VAL A 44 1.45 -3.55 9.69
CA VAL A 44 2.28 -3.59 8.49
C VAL A 44 1.50 -4.29 7.39
N TYR A 45 1.55 -3.75 6.18
CA TYR A 45 0.79 -4.22 5.04
C TYR A 45 1.63 -4.29 3.76
N LEU A 46 1.14 -5.08 2.82
CA LEU A 46 1.64 -5.24 1.46
C LEU A 46 0.60 -4.72 0.47
N ILE A 47 1.04 -3.87 -0.46
CA ILE A 47 0.28 -3.47 -1.64
C ILE A 47 1.00 -4.05 -2.84
N ASP A 48 0.31 -4.87 -3.63
CA ASP A 48 0.82 -5.42 -4.88
C ASP A 48 0.12 -4.70 -6.04
N VAL A 49 0.92 -4.11 -6.94
CA VAL A 49 0.44 -3.50 -8.19
C VAL A 49 1.13 -4.19 -9.36
N ASP A 50 0.39 -5.06 -10.04
CA ASP A 50 0.88 -5.86 -11.18
C ASP A 50 2.16 -6.66 -10.88
N GLY A 51 2.22 -7.32 -9.72
CA GLY A 51 3.37 -8.09 -9.23
C GLY A 51 4.44 -7.24 -8.56
N LYS A 52 4.32 -5.90 -8.58
CA LYS A 52 5.26 -4.98 -7.92
C LYS A 52 4.79 -4.73 -6.49
N LYS A 53 5.58 -5.25 -5.56
CA LYS A 53 5.30 -5.24 -4.12
C LYS A 53 5.77 -3.96 -3.45
N TYR A 54 4.89 -3.39 -2.64
CA TYR A 54 5.10 -2.24 -1.76
C TYR A 54 4.77 -2.67 -0.33
N VAL A 55 5.73 -2.57 0.57
CA VAL A 55 5.49 -2.79 2.00
C VAL A 55 5.50 -1.44 2.71
N GLY A 56 4.47 -1.20 3.52
CA GLY A 56 4.35 -0.01 4.36
C GLY A 56 3.77 -0.33 5.73
N SER A 57 3.87 0.61 6.64
CA SER A 57 3.28 0.53 7.98
C SER A 57 2.26 1.65 8.22
N ALA A 58 1.42 1.43 9.22
CA ALA A 58 0.57 2.42 9.84
C ALA A 58 0.73 2.31 11.37
N TYR A 59 1.34 3.30 11.98
CA TYR A 59 1.59 3.37 13.42
C TYR A 59 0.92 4.59 14.09
N GLY A 60 0.42 5.53 13.28
CA GLY A 60 -0.32 6.71 13.77
C GLY A 60 -1.83 6.49 13.91
N MET A 61 -2.51 7.50 14.47
CA MET A 61 -3.94 7.46 14.87
C MET A 61 -4.95 7.13 13.77
N LYS A 62 -4.58 7.21 12.49
CA LYS A 62 -5.50 6.94 11.37
C LYS A 62 -5.51 5.46 10.92
N GLY A 63 -4.68 4.62 11.54
CA GLY A 63 -4.59 3.19 11.25
C GLY A 63 -4.27 2.85 9.79
N ILE A 64 -4.36 1.57 9.46
CA ILE A 64 -4.09 1.04 8.11
C ILE A 64 -5.01 1.68 7.07
N TYR A 65 -6.32 1.78 7.36
CA TYR A 65 -7.27 2.35 6.41
C TYR A 65 -6.95 3.81 6.10
N GLY A 66 -6.69 4.62 7.13
CA GLY A 66 -6.35 6.02 6.94
C GLY A 66 -5.06 6.21 6.16
N ARG A 67 -4.08 5.31 6.32
CA ARG A 67 -2.84 5.32 5.53
C ARG A 67 -3.09 5.00 4.05
N TRP A 68 -3.93 4.01 3.75
CA TRP A 68 -4.34 3.72 2.37
C TRP A 68 -5.16 4.87 1.77
N ASN A 69 -6.08 5.43 2.54
CA ASN A 69 -6.87 6.59 2.15
C ASN A 69 -6.00 7.82 1.87
N GLN A 70 -4.90 7.99 2.62
CA GLN A 70 -3.88 9.02 2.35
C GLN A 70 -3.23 8.84 0.98
N TYR A 71 -2.86 7.62 0.60
CA TYR A 71 -2.27 7.36 -0.72
C TYR A 71 -3.22 7.69 -1.86
N ILE A 72 -4.53 7.42 -1.69
CA ILE A 72 -5.54 7.63 -2.73
C ILE A 72 -5.94 9.11 -2.84
N ASN A 73 -6.22 9.76 -1.71
CA ASN A 73 -6.90 11.07 -1.68
C ASN A 73 -5.97 12.26 -1.47
N TYR A 74 -4.87 12.09 -0.75
CA TYR A 74 -4.02 13.22 -0.34
C TYR A 74 -2.79 13.42 -1.22
N PHE A 75 -2.60 12.57 -2.22
CA PHE A 75 -1.54 12.81 -3.20
C PHE A 75 -1.96 13.87 -4.22
N ASN A 76 -1.70 15.13 -3.87
CA ASN A 76 -1.74 16.25 -4.81
C ASN A 76 -0.31 16.48 -5.34
N PRO A 77 -0.02 16.21 -6.63
CA PRO A 77 1.32 16.38 -7.20
C PRO A 77 1.83 17.83 -7.11
N ASP A 78 0.92 18.80 -6.92
CA ASP A 78 1.22 20.23 -6.77
C ASP A 78 1.48 20.64 -5.31
N SER A 79 1.28 19.75 -4.33
CA SER A 79 1.60 20.06 -2.94
C SER A 79 3.11 20.06 -2.71
N GLU A 80 3.60 21.16 -2.15
CA GLU A 80 5.02 21.47 -1.94
C GLU A 80 5.73 20.53 -0.95
N SER A 81 5.03 19.52 -0.40
CA SER A 81 5.62 18.45 0.41
C SER A 81 6.43 17.50 -0.47
N LYS A 82 7.62 17.98 -0.82
CA LYS A 82 8.81 17.27 -1.32
C LYS A 82 8.59 16.51 -2.64
N ARG A 83 8.94 17.22 -3.71
CA ARG A 83 9.30 16.74 -5.06
C ARG A 83 10.50 15.77 -5.06
N ASP A 84 10.54 14.81 -4.13
CA ASP A 84 11.51 13.73 -4.18
C ASP A 84 10.89 12.59 -5.00
N SER A 85 11.32 12.48 -6.26
CA SER A 85 10.89 11.41 -7.15
C SER A 85 11.28 10.02 -6.65
N ASN A 86 12.18 9.94 -5.66
CA ASN A 86 12.58 8.71 -4.97
C ASN A 86 11.69 8.38 -3.76
N ASN A 87 10.72 9.23 -3.40
CA ASN A 87 9.78 8.93 -2.34
C ASN A 87 8.83 7.82 -2.80
N SER A 88 9.03 6.63 -2.26
CA SER A 88 8.27 5.45 -2.64
C SER A 88 6.78 5.55 -2.29
N GLN A 89 6.41 6.37 -1.28
CA GLN A 89 5.02 6.69 -0.95
C GLN A 89 4.33 7.47 -2.07
N ARG A 90 5.06 8.34 -2.77
CA ARG A 90 4.57 9.04 -3.95
C ARG A 90 4.25 8.07 -5.09
N ARG A 91 5.18 7.16 -5.40
CA ARG A 91 5.03 6.22 -6.52
C ARG A 91 3.84 5.27 -6.33
N ILE A 92 3.58 4.84 -5.09
CA ILE A 92 2.39 4.03 -4.80
C ILE A 92 1.11 4.87 -4.82
N GLY A 93 1.15 6.10 -4.31
CA GLY A 93 0.02 7.03 -4.35
C GLY A 93 -0.44 7.34 -5.78
N GLU A 94 0.49 7.61 -6.70
CA GLU A 94 0.18 7.83 -8.13
C GLU A 94 -0.52 6.63 -8.76
N LYS A 95 0.03 5.42 -8.55
CA LYS A 95 -0.57 4.17 -9.06
C LYS A 95 -1.98 3.94 -8.51
N LEU A 96 -2.17 4.14 -7.20
CA LEU A 96 -3.45 3.96 -6.54
C LEU A 96 -4.49 5.00 -6.96
N ARG A 97 -4.07 6.26 -7.13
CA ARG A 97 -4.92 7.33 -7.65
C ARG A 97 -5.34 7.05 -9.08
N ASP A 98 -4.41 6.65 -9.95
CA ASP A 98 -4.71 6.36 -11.34
C ASP A 98 -5.72 5.19 -11.42
N PHE A 99 -5.53 4.14 -10.63
CA PHE A 99 -6.50 3.05 -10.49
C PHE A 99 -7.87 3.55 -10.03
N HIS A 100 -7.93 4.38 -8.98
CA HIS A 100 -9.16 4.96 -8.46
C HIS A 100 -9.88 5.85 -9.49
N GLN A 101 -9.14 6.55 -10.34
CA GLN A 101 -9.68 7.39 -11.43
C GLN A 101 -10.04 6.58 -12.69
N GLY A 102 -9.90 5.25 -12.68
CA GLY A 102 -10.10 4.41 -13.85
C GLY A 102 -9.06 4.61 -14.95
N LYS A 103 -7.93 5.23 -14.61
CA LYS A 103 -6.78 5.42 -15.50
C LYS A 103 -5.88 4.18 -15.39
N ASN A 104 -5.73 3.46 -16.49
CA ASN A 104 -4.98 2.20 -16.63
C ASN A 104 -5.69 0.96 -16.06
N PHE A 105 -5.49 -0.18 -16.73
CA PHE A 105 -5.90 -1.50 -16.25
C PHE A 105 -4.79 -2.06 -15.37
N GLN A 106 -4.84 -1.74 -14.08
CA GLN A 106 -3.89 -2.23 -13.08
C GLN A 106 -4.59 -3.26 -12.20
N LYS A 107 -3.94 -4.38 -11.89
CA LYS A 107 -4.40 -5.29 -10.83
C LYS A 107 -3.78 -4.86 -9.51
N ILE A 108 -4.63 -4.56 -8.53
CA ILE A 108 -4.19 -4.10 -7.21
C ILE A 108 -4.75 -5.00 -6.11
N SER A 109 -3.89 -5.47 -5.23
CA SER A 109 -4.29 -6.17 -4.02
C SER A 109 -3.64 -5.55 -2.78
N PHE A 110 -4.40 -5.57 -1.70
CA PHE A 110 -3.96 -5.12 -0.39
C PHE A 110 -3.97 -6.31 0.56
N GLU A 111 -2.94 -6.40 1.39
CA GLU A 111 -2.81 -7.46 2.37
C GLU A 111 -2.25 -6.89 3.66
N VAL A 112 -2.86 -7.22 4.80
CA VAL A 112 -2.26 -6.91 6.10
C VAL A 112 -1.37 -8.09 6.51
N LEU A 113 -0.08 -7.78 6.69
CA LEU A 113 0.95 -8.74 7.09
C LEU A 113 0.90 -9.00 8.60
N GLU A 114 0.73 -7.93 9.39
CA GLU A 114 0.64 -8.01 10.85
C GLU A 114 -0.24 -6.88 11.41
N TYR A 115 -1.02 -7.19 12.44
CA TYR A 115 -1.75 -6.20 13.24
C TYR A 115 -1.02 -5.97 14.55
N PHE A 116 -0.92 -4.73 14.99
CA PHE A 116 -0.30 -4.40 16.27
C PHE A 116 -1.32 -3.79 17.23
N GLU A 117 -1.07 -4.00 18.52
CA GLU A 117 -1.84 -3.36 19.59
C GLU A 117 -1.52 -1.87 19.64
N GLU A 118 -2.40 -1.07 20.25
CA GLU A 118 -2.16 0.37 20.40
C GLU A 118 -0.91 0.67 21.26
N SER A 119 -0.61 -0.22 22.21
CA SER A 119 0.53 -0.18 23.10
C SER A 119 1.87 -0.51 22.43
N THR A 120 1.86 -1.15 21.26
CA THR A 120 3.09 -1.48 20.51
C THR A 120 3.80 -0.20 20.10
N SER A 121 5.12 -0.15 20.34
CA SER A 121 5.92 1.02 20.00
C SER A 121 6.04 1.19 18.49
N ASP A 122 6.25 2.43 18.06
CA ASP A 122 6.39 2.72 16.64
C ASP A 122 7.69 2.09 16.09
N GLU A 123 8.74 1.99 16.91
CA GLU A 123 10.00 1.34 16.56
C GLU A 123 9.81 -0.15 16.24
N GLU A 124 9.04 -0.90 17.03
CA GLU A 124 8.77 -2.32 16.79
C GLU A 124 8.04 -2.53 15.45
N ILE A 125 7.10 -1.65 15.14
CA ILE A 125 6.32 -1.68 13.89
C ILE A 125 7.23 -1.36 12.69
N ILE A 126 8.10 -0.35 12.82
CA ILE A 126 9.08 0.04 11.79
C ILE A 126 10.11 -1.07 11.55
N ASP A 127 10.54 -1.77 12.60
CA ASP A 127 11.44 -2.91 12.50
C ASP A 127 10.79 -4.07 11.73
N PHE A 128 9.52 -4.37 12.03
CA PHE A 128 8.76 -5.38 11.29
C PHE A 128 8.56 -4.99 9.82
N GLU A 129 8.24 -3.72 9.55
CA GLU A 129 8.15 -3.18 8.19
C GLU A 129 9.47 -3.37 7.43
N THR A 130 10.60 -3.06 8.07
CA THR A 130 11.93 -3.17 7.49
C THR A 130 12.30 -4.61 7.15
N LYS A 131 12.02 -5.56 8.05
CA LYS A 131 12.17 -7.00 7.81
C LYS A 131 11.28 -7.45 6.65
N SER A 132 10.02 -7.02 6.64
CA SER A 132 9.05 -7.36 5.59
C SER A 132 9.44 -6.81 4.23
N LYS A 133 9.97 -5.59 4.14
CA LYS A 133 10.49 -5.01 2.89
C LYS A 133 11.57 -5.89 2.26
N LYS A 134 12.47 -6.44 3.07
CA LYS A 134 13.52 -7.38 2.62
C LYS A 134 12.90 -8.67 2.09
N ASN A 135 11.99 -9.28 2.85
CA ASN A 135 11.35 -10.55 2.49
C ASN A 135 10.55 -10.48 1.19
N TYR A 136 9.79 -9.39 0.99
CA TYR A 136 8.92 -9.22 -0.17
C TYR A 136 9.64 -8.59 -1.38
N LYS A 137 10.95 -8.32 -1.28
CA LYS A 137 11.71 -7.55 -2.29
C LYS A 137 10.96 -6.29 -2.70
N SER A 138 10.44 -5.58 -1.68
CA SER A 138 9.65 -4.37 -1.87
C SER A 138 10.46 -3.39 -2.73
N TYR A 139 9.78 -2.59 -3.57
CA TYR A 139 10.37 -1.62 -4.51
C TYR A 139 11.26 -0.53 -3.85
N HIS A 140 11.55 -0.67 -2.54
CA HIS A 140 12.19 0.27 -1.62
C HIS A 140 13.58 -0.20 -1.19
N ILE A 141 14.01 -1.40 -1.57
CA ILE A 141 15.42 -1.76 -1.39
C ILE A 141 16.21 -1.02 -2.47
N GLN A 142 16.49 0.26 -2.22
CA GLN A 142 17.74 0.82 -2.72
C GLN A 142 18.84 0.04 -2.00
N THR A 143 19.44 -0.92 -2.68
CA THR A 143 20.75 -1.42 -2.30
C THR A 143 21.73 -0.28 -2.47
N GLY A 144 21.81 0.59 -1.45
CA GLY A 144 22.98 1.42 -1.26
C GLY A 144 24.12 0.51 -0.86
N ASN A 145 24.76 -0.14 -1.82
CA ASN A 145 26.14 -0.57 -1.63
C ASN A 145 26.96 0.73 -1.50
N LYS A 146 27.12 1.21 -0.27
CA LYS A 146 28.25 2.07 0.12
C LYS A 146 29.46 1.23 0.52
N ASP A 147 29.62 0.06 -0.11
CA ASP A 147 30.81 -0.77 0.01
C ASP A 147 31.49 -0.85 -1.36
N ALA A 148 31.91 0.31 -1.86
CA ALA A 148 33.04 0.41 -2.79
C ALA A 148 34.14 1.21 -2.10
N SER A 149 34.51 0.78 -0.88
CA SER A 149 35.91 0.88 -0.45
C SER A 149 36.69 -0.12 -1.31
N ALA A 150 36.98 0.29 -2.54
CA ALA A 150 38.00 -0.35 -3.34
C ALA A 150 39.34 -0.01 -2.67
N ASN A 151 39.76 -0.90 -1.78
CA ASN A 151 41.17 -1.15 -1.52
C ASN A 151 41.83 -1.49 -2.87
N GLY A 152 42.25 -0.47 -3.59
CA GLY A 152 43.29 -0.53 -4.62
C GLY A 152 44.56 0.07 -4.02
N LEU A 153 45.36 -0.77 -3.39
CA LEU A 153 46.70 -0.47 -2.93
C LEU A 153 47.58 0.04 -4.09
N ASN A 154 48.22 1.21 -3.87
CA ASN A 154 49.64 1.55 -4.15
C ASN A 154 50.06 1.71 -5.65
N MET A 155 50.98 2.59 -6.08
CA MET A 155 52.12 3.31 -5.48
C MET A 155 52.39 4.63 -6.23
N ASN A 156 53.26 5.47 -5.63
CA ASN A 156 54.20 6.35 -6.35
C ASN A 156 54.94 5.61 -7.47
#